data_AF-A0A965CWU5-F1
#
_entry.id   AF-A0A965CWU5-F1
#
_cell.length_a   1.000
_cell.length_b   1.000
_cell.length_c   1.000
_cell.angle_alpha   90.00
_cell.angle_beta   90.00
_cell.angle_gamma   90.00
#
_symmetry.space_group_name_H-M   'P 1'
#
loop_
_entity.id
_entity.type
_entity.pdbx_description
1 polymer ?
#
loop_
_entity_poly.entity_id
_entity_poly.type
_entity_poly.pdbx_seq_one_letter_code
_entity_poly.pdbx_strand_id
1 'polypeptide(L)' 'PDRIEIEPVGFSAEWQAALAAKKHAIRTGTRQWGNMQAVFRAGGDGTLQAASDPRGLDFGWY' A
#
# COMPACT_ATOMS: atom_id res chain seq x y z
N PRO A 1 2.67 21.53 10.61
CA PRO A 1 1.53 20.59 10.65
C PRO A 1 1.28 20.05 9.24
N ASP A 2 1.67 18.80 9.02
CA ASP A 2 1.56 18.20 7.69
C ASP A 2 0.21 17.53 7.52
N ARG A 3 -0.30 17.60 6.29
CA ARG A 3 -1.46 16.82 5.87
C ARG A 3 -0.98 15.45 5.43
N ILE A 4 -1.52 14.41 6.06
CA ILE A 4 -1.25 13.02 5.72
C ILE A 4 -2.56 12.44 5.18
N GLU A 5 -2.50 11.86 3.99
CA GLU A 5 -3.63 11.10 3.46
C GLU A 5 -3.35 9.61 3.59
N ILE A 6 -4.36 8.87 4.01
CA ILE A 6 -4.29 7.41 4.13
C ILE A 6 -5.37 6.76 3.28
N GLU A 7 -5.08 5.54 2.83
CA GLU A 7 -6.10 4.67 2.26
C GLU A 7 -7.17 4.29 3.31
N PRO A 8 -8.39 3.92 2.88
CA PRO A 8 -9.49 3.58 3.78
C PRO A 8 -9.26 2.32 4.63
N VAL A 9 -8.27 1.50 4.29
CA VAL A 9 -7.93 0.25 4.97
C VAL A 9 -6.41 0.18 5.18
N GLY A 10 -5.98 -0.55 6.21
CA GLY A 10 -4.57 -0.82 6.48
C GLY A 10 -3.94 -0.01 7.63
N PHE A 11 -4.65 0.99 8.18
CA PHE A 11 -4.13 1.83 9.27
C PHE A 11 -5.04 1.81 10.51
N SER A 12 -4.49 1.43 11.67
CA SER A 12 -5.26 1.33 12.92
C SER A 12 -5.61 2.70 13.51
N ALA A 13 -6.67 2.73 14.32
CA ALA A 13 -7.07 3.95 15.03
C ALA A 13 -5.99 4.46 16.00
N GLU A 14 -5.26 3.55 16.66
CA GLU A 14 -4.17 3.88 17.57
C GLU A 14 -3.03 4.60 16.83
N TRP A 15 -2.64 4.10 15.66
CA TRP A 15 -1.61 4.73 14.84
C TRP A 15 -2.04 6.13 14.37
N GLN A 16 -3.30 6.27 13.97
CA GLN A 16 -3.87 7.56 13.57
C GLN A 16 -3.86 8.56 14.74
N ALA A 17 -4.22 8.12 15.96
CA ALA A 17 -4.18 8.95 17.16
C ALA A 17 -2.76 9.40 17.53
N ALA A 18 -1.76 8.51 17.39
CA ALA A 18 -0.36 8.84 17.66
C ALA A 18 0.18 9.94 16.74
N LEU A 19 -0.23 9.95 15.46
CA LEU A 19 0.11 11.01 14.51
C LEU A 19 -0.67 12.31 14.77
N ALA A 20 -1.94 12.21 15.15
CA ALA A 20 -2.72 13.39 15.56
C ALA A 20 -2.11 14.07 16.79
N ALA A 21 -1.60 13.29 17.77
CA ALA A 21 -0.87 13.82 18.93
C ALA A 21 0.41 14.59 18.55
N LYS A 22 1.04 14.21 17.42
CA LYS A 22 2.17 14.94 16.81
C LYS A 22 1.74 16.15 15.97
N LYS A 23 0.46 16.54 16.01
CA LYS A 23 -0.14 17.66 15.26
C LYS A 23 -0.18 17.46 13.74
N HIS A 24 -0.19 16.21 13.26
CA HIS A 24 -0.49 15.90 11.87
C HIS A 24 -2.01 15.87 11.63
N ALA A 25 -2.44 16.30 10.45
CA ALA A 25 -3.83 16.23 10.03
C ALA A 25 -4.03 15.01 9.12
N ILE A 26 -4.66 13.96 9.66
CA ILE A 26 -4.96 12.75 8.89
C ILE A 26 -6.27 12.93 8.13
N ARG A 27 -6.28 12.53 6.87
CA ARG A 27 -7.50 12.41 6.05
C ARG A 27 -7.56 11.03 5.40
N THR A 28 -8.63 10.32 5.67
CA THR A 28 -8.90 9.04 5.03
C THR A 28 -9.50 9.29 3.64
N GLY A 29 -8.86 8.76 2.61
CA GLY A 29 -9.35 8.80 1.23
C GLY A 29 -10.57 7.89 1.04
N THR A 30 -11.38 8.17 0.01
CA THR A 30 -12.55 7.36 -0.33
C THR A 30 -12.22 6.14 -1.20
N ARG A 31 -11.00 6.06 -1.71
CA ARG A 31 -10.53 5.00 -2.58
C ARG A 31 -9.16 4.51 -2.14
N GLN A 32 -8.85 3.27 -2.52
CA GLN A 32 -7.50 2.76 -2.49
C GLN A 32 -6.67 3.35 -3.65
N TRP A 33 -5.35 3.43 -3.48
CA TRP A 33 -4.39 4.00 -4.41
C TRP A 33 -3.31 3.00 -4.81
N GLY A 34 -2.87 3.09 -6.07
CA GLY A 34 -1.91 2.16 -6.64
C GLY A 34 -2.59 1.01 -7.38
N ASN A 35 -1.78 -0.01 -7.66
CA ASN A 35 -2.09 -1.31 -8.26
C ASN A 35 -0.70 -1.89 -8.59
N MET A 36 0.08 -2.18 -7.54
CA MET A 36 1.50 -2.47 -7.73
C MET A 36 1.68 -3.81 -8.45
N GLN A 37 2.55 -3.82 -9.44
CA GLN A 37 2.96 -5.03 -10.14
C GLN A 37 4.47 -5.15 -9.97
N ALA A 38 4.95 -6.32 -9.56
CA ALA A 38 6.36 -6.52 -9.25
C ALA A 38 6.85 -7.85 -9.81
N VAL A 39 8.07 -7.85 -10.35
CA VAL A 39 8.83 -9.05 -10.69
C VAL A 39 10.09 -9.03 -9.85
N PHE A 40 10.31 -10.10 -9.09
CA PHE A 40 11.49 -10.31 -8.27
C PHE A 40 12.35 -11.43 -8.86
N ARG A 41 13.66 -11.20 -8.90
CA ARG A 41 14.65 -12.22 -9.28
C ARG A 41 15.51 -12.55 -8.08
N ALA A 42 15.45 -13.81 -7.63
CA ALA A 42 16.31 -14.31 -6.58
C ALA A 42 17.76 -14.38 -7.08
N GLY A 43 18.68 -13.72 -6.36
CA GLY A 43 20.09 -13.63 -6.75
C GLY A 43 20.86 -14.95 -6.65
N GLY A 44 20.39 -15.91 -5.83
CA GLY A 44 21.09 -17.17 -5.58
C GLY A 44 20.90 -18.21 -6.68
N ASP A 45 19.65 -18.54 -7.00
CA ASP A 45 19.28 -19.60 -7.96
C ASP A 45 18.73 -19.04 -9.29
N GLY A 46 18.52 -17.72 -9.38
CA GLY A 46 17.96 -17.07 -10.56
C GLY A 46 16.44 -17.22 -10.70
N THR A 47 15.74 -17.76 -9.69
CA THR A 47 14.29 -17.92 -9.70
C THR A 47 13.59 -16.59 -9.88
N LEU A 48 12.58 -16.56 -10.77
CA LEU A 48 11.73 -15.40 -11.02
C LEU A 48 10.38 -15.58 -10.34
N GLN A 49 9.91 -14.54 -9.67
CA GLN A 49 8.59 -14.50 -9.04
C GLN A 49 7.87 -13.22 -9.46
N ALA A 50 6.64 -13.36 -9.95
CA ALA A 50 5.77 -12.23 -10.22
C ALA A 50 4.72 -12.12 -9.10
N ALA A 51 4.44 -10.90 -8.68
CA ALA A 51 3.38 -10.60 -7.74
C ALA A 51 2.56 -9.41 -8.24
N SER A 52 1.26 -9.58 -8.18
CA SER A 52 0.27 -8.58 -8.55
C SER A 52 -0.49 -8.15 -7.31
N ASP A 53 -0.75 -6.86 -7.20
CA ASP A 53 -1.68 -6.35 -6.21
C ASP A 53 -3.08 -6.90 -6.47
N PRO A 54 -3.75 -7.51 -5.47
CA PRO A 54 -5.06 -8.15 -5.63
C PRO A 54 -6.19 -7.17 -6.00
N ARG A 55 -5.91 -5.87 -5.99
CA ARG A 55 -6.83 -4.83 -6.48
C ARG A 55 -6.94 -4.81 -8.01
N GLY A 56 -5.96 -5.35 -8.73
CA GLY A 56 -6.08 -5.58 -10.17
C GLY A 56 -7.10 -6.70 -10.42
N LEU A 57 -8.08 -6.49 -11.31
CA LEU A 57 -8.93 -7.58 -11.77
C LEU A 57 -8.04 -8.63 -12.46
N ASP A 58 -8.00 -9.85 -11.91
CA ASP A 58 -7.12 -10.96 -12.31
C ASP A 58 -7.17 -11.26 -13.82
N PHE A 59 -6.26 -10.69 -14.61
CA PHE A 59 -5.85 -11.22 -15.92
C PHE A 59 -4.38 -10.90 -16.17
N GLY A 60 -3.47 -11.67 -15.57
CA GLY A 60 -2.06 -11.72 -16.00
C GLY A 60 -1.87 -12.88 -16.97
N TRP A 61 -1.80 -12.61 -18.27
CA TRP A 61 -1.32 -13.60 -19.25
C TRP A 61 0.21 -13.57 -19.34
N TYR A 62 0.77 -14.78 -19.38
CA TYR A 62 2.14 -15.21 -19.69
C TYR A 62 3.19 -15.20 -18.59
#